data_AF-A0A845YMQ0-F1
#
_entry.id   AF-A0A845YMQ0-F1
#
_cell.length_a   1.000
_cell.length_b   1.000
_cell.length_c   1.000
_cell.angle_alpha   90.00
_cell.angle_beta   90.00
_cell.angle_gamma   90.00
#
_symmetry.space_group_name_H-M   'P 1'
#
loop_
_entity.id
_entity.type
_entity.pdbx_description
1 polymer ?
#
loop_
_entity_poly.entity_id
_entity_poly.type
_entity_poly.pdbx_seq_one_letter_code
_entity_poly.pdbx_strand_id
1 'polypeptide(L)'
;MKYQLITVGPLIHEYADSLETELLRDFEELGLDNNRYFEILGSSHADQINWDGTPVMVWFGGSGQEEDKDIELLNSFLEFNHPVFPVVKNLKKYADNVPPTLHKINGIEWDEARLAADILRAFRLSRKQRQAFISYRRTETRAVAVQLFAELSLHGYRAFLDTASVESGVDFQEALWGRMADVDLLIFLDSPNALTSRWVYEELARAHNLGLGVLQLVWPNHS
;
A
#
# COMPACT_ATOMS: atom_id res chain seq x y z
N MET A 1 6.63 0.71 -13.94
CA MET A 1 5.88 1.48 -12.92
C MET A 1 6.87 1.88 -11.86
N LYS A 2 6.97 3.19 -11.57
CA LYS A 2 7.83 3.72 -10.51
C LYS A 2 7.00 3.98 -9.25
N TYR A 3 7.61 3.82 -8.08
CA TYR A 3 7.14 4.35 -6.82
C TYR A 3 7.43 5.85 -6.79
N GLN A 4 6.39 6.66 -6.66
CA GLN A 4 6.50 8.12 -6.71
C GLN A 4 6.28 8.72 -5.32
N LEU A 5 7.31 9.37 -4.79
CA LEU A 5 7.21 10.19 -3.59
C LEU A 5 7.02 11.64 -4.00
N ILE A 6 5.99 12.28 -3.48
CA ILE A 6 5.71 13.69 -3.69
C ILE A 6 6.11 14.42 -2.41
N THR A 7 7.08 15.31 -2.49
CA THR A 7 7.52 16.12 -1.35
C THR A 7 7.12 17.57 -1.58
N VAL A 8 6.34 18.15 -0.67
CA VAL A 8 5.83 19.52 -0.75
C VAL A 8 5.78 20.16 0.64
N GLY A 9 5.57 21.48 0.68
CA GLY A 9 5.29 22.22 1.91
C GLY A 9 6.43 23.11 2.40
N PRO A 10 6.14 24.01 3.35
CA PRO A 10 7.02 25.13 3.69
C PRO A 10 8.42 24.75 4.20
N LEU A 11 8.59 23.58 4.82
CA LEU A 11 9.87 23.12 5.38
C LEU A 11 10.52 22.01 4.55
N ILE A 12 10.17 21.87 3.27
CA ILE A 12 10.74 20.84 2.39
C ILE A 12 12.27 20.85 2.40
N HIS A 13 12.90 22.02 2.33
CA HIS A 13 14.36 22.16 2.30
C HIS A 13 15.07 21.76 3.60
N GLU A 14 14.35 21.65 4.73
CA GLU A 14 14.95 21.20 5.99
C GLU A 14 15.08 19.67 6.07
N TYR A 15 14.22 18.94 5.37
CA TYR A 15 13.97 17.52 5.65
C TYR A 15 14.03 16.60 4.43
N ALA A 16 13.75 17.11 3.23
CA ALA A 16 13.59 16.29 2.02
C ALA A 16 14.87 15.53 1.64
N ASP A 17 16.03 16.21 1.61
CA ASP A 17 17.31 15.59 1.21
C ASP A 17 17.70 14.41 2.12
N SER A 18 17.43 14.55 3.41
CA SER A 18 17.72 13.53 4.44
C SER A 18 16.81 12.32 4.25
N LEU A 19 15.50 12.55 4.09
CA LEU A 19 14.51 11.52 3.81
C LEU A 19 14.77 10.79 2.47
N GLU A 20 15.15 11.52 1.44
CA GLU A 20 15.51 10.97 0.12
C GLU A 20 16.70 10.01 0.26
N THR A 21 17.75 10.43 0.96
CA THR A 21 18.93 9.59 1.19
C THR A 21 18.59 8.28 1.90
N GLU A 22 17.73 8.34 2.93
CA GLU A 22 17.28 7.16 3.67
C GLU A 22 16.46 6.21 2.77
N LEU A 23 15.50 6.75 2.01
CA LEU A 23 14.66 5.93 1.11
C LEU A 23 15.45 5.30 -0.03
N LEU A 24 16.44 6.01 -0.60
CA LEU A 24 17.32 5.44 -1.63
C LEU A 24 18.11 4.25 -1.08
N ARG A 25 18.59 4.34 0.18
CA ARG A 25 19.26 3.21 0.86
C ARG A 25 18.29 2.05 1.06
N ASP A 26 17.09 2.31 1.55
CA ASP A 26 16.09 1.26 1.80
C ASP A 26 15.69 0.53 0.51
N PHE A 27 15.56 1.24 -0.61
CA PHE A 27 15.28 0.62 -1.92
C PHE A 27 16.45 -0.27 -2.39
N GLU A 28 17.70 0.17 -2.20
CA GLU A 28 18.88 -0.65 -2.51
C GLU A 28 18.94 -1.91 -1.65
N GLU A 29 18.65 -1.81 -0.35
CA GLU A 29 18.59 -2.96 0.55
C GLU A 29 17.50 -3.97 0.16
N LEU A 30 16.41 -3.49 -0.45
CA LEU A 30 15.35 -4.33 -1.02
C LEU A 30 15.70 -4.91 -2.41
N GLY A 31 16.87 -4.58 -2.96
CA GLY A 31 17.31 -5.01 -4.29
C GLY A 31 16.56 -4.31 -5.43
N LEU A 32 15.97 -3.14 -5.18
CA LEU A 32 15.28 -2.33 -6.17
C LEU A 32 16.25 -1.28 -6.74
N ASP A 33 16.44 -1.29 -8.05
CA ASP A 33 17.19 -0.24 -8.74
C ASP A 33 16.46 1.11 -8.65
N ASN A 34 17.04 2.05 -7.91
CA ASN A 34 16.52 3.40 -7.70
C ASN A 34 16.17 4.11 -9.01
N ASN A 35 17.01 4.04 -10.05
CA ASN A 35 16.78 4.75 -11.31
C ASN A 35 15.58 4.18 -12.09
N ARG A 36 15.26 2.91 -11.85
CA ARG A 36 14.18 2.21 -12.56
C ARG A 36 12.87 2.25 -11.79
N TYR A 37 12.92 2.20 -10.46
CA TYR A 37 11.76 1.95 -9.62
C TYR A 37 11.37 3.11 -8.72
N PHE A 38 12.22 4.09 -8.46
CA PHE A 38 11.91 5.19 -7.55
C PHE A 38 12.02 6.55 -8.24
N GLU A 39 11.16 7.47 -7.84
CA GLU A 39 11.15 8.84 -8.35
C GLU A 39 10.57 9.77 -7.29
N ILE A 40 11.19 10.93 -7.14
CA ILE A 40 10.74 11.98 -6.25
C ILE A 40 10.30 13.16 -7.10
N LEU A 41 9.10 13.66 -6.83
CA LEU A 41 8.48 14.76 -7.54
C LEU A 41 8.10 15.87 -6.55
N GLY A 42 8.13 17.11 -7.03
CA GLY A 42 7.54 18.26 -6.34
C GLY A 42 6.36 18.81 -7.12
N SER A 43 5.74 19.88 -6.62
CA SER A 43 4.61 20.54 -7.29
C SER A 43 4.94 21.10 -8.68
N SER A 44 6.22 21.34 -8.98
CA SER A 44 6.70 21.75 -10.31
C SER A 44 6.60 20.66 -11.38
N HIS A 45 6.45 19.40 -10.99
CA HIS A 45 6.37 18.24 -11.89
C HIS A 45 5.07 17.44 -11.68
N ALA A 46 3.99 18.13 -11.27
CA ALA A 46 2.70 17.51 -10.98
C ALA A 46 2.09 16.76 -12.19
N ASP A 47 2.43 17.17 -13.41
CA ASP A 47 2.03 16.55 -14.67
C ASP A 47 2.66 15.15 -14.89
N GLN A 48 3.71 14.82 -14.15
CA GLN A 48 4.42 13.53 -14.23
C GLN A 48 3.90 12.50 -13.23
N ILE A 49 2.97 12.89 -12.36
CA ILE A 49 2.40 12.00 -11.35
C ILE A 49 1.51 10.96 -12.03
N ASN A 50 1.83 9.70 -11.79
CA ASN A 50 1.06 8.56 -12.22
C ASN A 50 -0.01 8.22 -11.16
N TRP A 51 -1.18 8.80 -11.32
CA TRP A 51 -2.34 8.61 -10.43
C TRP A 51 -2.90 7.18 -10.45
N ASP A 52 -2.67 6.40 -11.52
CA ASP A 52 -3.05 4.97 -11.56
C ASP A 52 -2.13 4.10 -10.68
N GLY A 53 -1.02 4.66 -10.19
CA GLY A 53 -0.11 4.02 -9.25
C GLY A 53 -0.53 4.19 -7.78
N THR A 54 0.46 4.14 -6.89
CA THR A 54 0.29 4.51 -5.48
C THR A 54 1.27 5.63 -5.15
N PRO A 55 1.06 6.84 -5.71
CA PRO A 55 1.86 8.00 -5.32
C PRO A 55 1.62 8.29 -3.84
N VAL A 56 2.68 8.71 -3.14
CA VAL A 56 2.65 9.01 -1.71
C VAL A 56 3.12 10.44 -1.52
N MET A 57 2.35 11.25 -0.82
CA MET A 57 2.74 12.62 -0.50
C MET A 57 3.27 12.75 0.91
N VAL A 58 4.31 13.57 1.08
CA VAL A 58 4.79 14.09 2.36
C VAL A 58 4.62 15.61 2.33
N TRP A 59 3.87 16.12 3.31
CA TRP A 59 3.69 17.55 3.53
C TRP A 59 4.56 18.01 4.69
N PHE A 60 5.60 18.80 4.41
CA PHE A 60 6.50 19.35 5.42
C PHE A 60 5.96 20.66 5.99
N GLY A 61 5.17 20.57 7.06
CA GLY A 61 4.51 21.70 7.71
C GLY A 61 5.43 22.53 8.60
N GLY A 62 5.25 23.85 8.56
CA GLY A 62 5.97 24.81 9.38
C GLY A 62 5.59 26.26 9.10
N SER A 63 6.25 27.20 9.76
CA SER A 63 5.94 28.64 9.71
C SER A 63 6.41 29.37 8.44
N GLY A 64 6.49 28.67 7.30
CA GLY A 64 6.86 29.25 6.00
C GLY A 64 5.63 29.54 5.13
N GLN A 65 5.87 30.10 3.95
CA GLN A 65 4.80 30.38 2.99
C GLN A 65 4.37 29.10 2.29
N GLU A 66 3.07 28.82 2.30
CA GLU A 66 2.46 27.77 1.49
C GLU A 66 2.40 28.24 0.03
N GLU A 67 2.88 27.42 -0.90
CA GLU A 67 2.73 27.69 -2.33
C GLU A 67 1.36 27.23 -2.82
N ASP A 68 0.68 28.03 -3.64
CA ASP A 68 -0.64 27.68 -4.18
C ASP A 68 -0.63 26.33 -4.91
N LYS A 69 0.46 26.02 -5.63
CA LYS A 69 0.63 24.75 -6.33
C LYS A 69 0.74 23.55 -5.40
N ASP A 70 1.35 23.72 -4.23
CA ASP A 70 1.45 22.66 -3.23
C ASP A 70 0.06 22.36 -2.66
N ILE A 71 -0.75 23.39 -2.42
CA ILE A 71 -2.13 23.27 -1.92
C ILE A 71 -3.04 22.62 -2.98
N GLU A 72 -2.92 23.02 -4.24
CA GLU A 72 -3.66 22.39 -5.35
C GLU A 72 -3.34 20.89 -5.43
N LEU A 73 -2.05 20.54 -5.39
CA LEU A 73 -1.62 19.15 -5.46
C LEU A 73 -2.08 18.35 -4.23
N LEU A 74 -1.99 18.94 -3.04
CA LEU A 74 -2.52 18.34 -1.81
C LEU A 74 -4.01 18.03 -1.95
N ASN A 75 -4.81 18.96 -2.46
CA ASN A 75 -6.25 18.74 -2.66
C ASN A 75 -6.51 17.58 -3.62
N SER A 76 -5.73 17.43 -4.69
CA SER A 76 -5.83 16.27 -5.58
C SER A 76 -5.53 14.95 -4.87
N PHE A 77 -4.48 14.89 -4.03
CA PHE A 77 -4.19 13.68 -3.24
C PHE A 77 -5.35 13.30 -2.32
N LEU A 78 -5.98 14.29 -1.67
CA LEU A 78 -7.13 14.06 -0.78
C LEU A 78 -8.38 13.61 -1.55
N GLU A 79 -8.63 14.19 -2.73
CA GLU A 79 -9.76 13.84 -3.59
C GLU A 79 -9.65 12.40 -4.12
N PHE A 80 -8.46 12.01 -4.58
CA PHE A 80 -8.18 10.66 -5.07
C PHE A 80 -7.89 9.65 -3.95
N ASN A 81 -7.94 10.07 -2.68
CA ASN A 81 -7.71 9.23 -1.51
C ASN A 81 -6.34 8.53 -1.51
N HIS A 82 -5.30 9.21 -2.02
CA HIS A 82 -3.92 8.74 -1.95
C HIS A 82 -3.29 9.09 -0.59
N PRO A 83 -2.27 8.33 -0.14
CA PRO A 83 -1.61 8.59 1.13
C PRO A 83 -0.96 9.98 1.19
N VAL A 84 -1.24 10.70 2.28
CA VAL A 84 -0.59 11.97 2.63
C VAL A 84 -0.05 11.85 4.05
N PHE A 85 1.23 12.19 4.24
CA PHE A 85 1.91 12.24 5.54
C PHE A 85 2.21 13.70 5.92
N PRO A 86 1.40 14.32 6.79
CA PRO A 86 1.70 15.63 7.35
C PRO A 86 2.81 15.51 8.38
N VAL A 87 3.93 16.18 8.16
CA VAL A 87 5.11 16.12 9.02
C VAL A 87 5.40 17.50 9.57
N VAL A 88 5.52 17.61 10.89
CA VAL A 88 5.80 18.87 11.58
C VAL A 88 6.92 18.68 12.59
N LYS A 89 7.59 19.77 12.97
CA LYS A 89 8.62 19.73 14.02
C LYS A 89 8.07 19.46 15.42
N ASN A 90 6.83 19.86 15.69
CA ASN A 90 6.20 19.70 17.00
C ASN A 90 4.70 19.51 16.86
N LEU A 91 4.20 18.33 17.24
CA LEU A 91 2.77 18.01 17.12
C LEU A 91 1.86 18.89 17.98
N LYS A 92 2.37 19.51 19.05
CA LYS A 92 1.59 20.45 19.86
C LYS A 92 1.19 21.72 19.09
N LYS A 93 1.90 22.01 17.99
CA LYS A 93 1.62 23.13 17.08
C LYS A 93 1.13 22.63 15.73
N TYR A 94 0.53 21.44 15.65
CA TYR A 94 0.17 20.82 14.39
C TYR A 94 -0.73 21.71 13.53
N ALA A 95 -1.86 22.15 14.09
CA ALA A 95 -2.85 22.95 13.36
C ALA A 95 -2.32 24.31 12.87
N ASP A 96 -1.27 24.84 13.52
CA ASP A 96 -0.62 26.11 13.13
C ASP A 96 0.40 25.93 12.00
N ASN A 97 0.86 24.69 11.74
CA ASN A 97 1.93 24.38 10.80
C ASN A 97 1.43 23.65 9.54
N VAL A 98 0.13 23.37 9.44
CA VAL A 98 -0.45 22.67 8.28
C VAL A 98 -1.75 23.35 7.83
N PRO A 99 -2.10 23.24 6.53
CA PRO A 99 -3.37 23.70 6.02
C PRO A 99 -4.58 23.11 6.74
N PRO A 100 -5.72 23.83 6.81
CA PRO A 100 -6.95 23.33 7.43
C PRO A 100 -7.46 21.99 6.87
N THR A 101 -7.15 21.69 5.60
CA THR A 101 -7.50 20.42 4.96
C THR A 101 -6.80 19.22 5.62
N LEU A 102 -5.62 19.42 6.21
CA LEU A 102 -4.85 18.39 6.92
C LEU A 102 -5.21 18.24 8.41
N HIS A 103 -6.07 19.12 8.97
CA HIS A 103 -6.43 19.06 10.40
C HIS A 103 -7.13 17.75 10.81
N LYS A 104 -7.72 17.03 9.85
CA LYS A 104 -8.38 15.74 10.07
C LYS A 104 -7.45 14.53 9.90
N ILE A 105 -6.23 14.75 9.44
CA ILE A 105 -5.24 13.69 9.21
C ILE A 105 -4.26 13.68 10.38
N ASN A 106 -3.87 12.48 10.81
CA ASN A 106 -2.88 12.32 11.87
C ASN A 106 -1.51 12.79 11.37
N GLY A 107 -0.98 13.83 12.01
CA GLY A 107 0.38 14.30 11.75
C GLY A 107 1.45 13.41 12.38
N ILE A 108 2.67 13.59 11.91
CA ILE A 108 3.89 12.94 12.40
C ILE A 108 4.85 14.04 12.87
N GLU A 109 5.43 13.87 14.06
CA GLU A 109 6.57 14.68 14.46
C GLU A 109 7.81 14.19 13.69
N TRP A 110 8.61 15.08 13.13
CA TRP A 110 9.77 14.71 12.31
C TRP A 110 10.65 13.66 13.00
N ASP A 111 10.70 12.49 12.38
CA ASP A 111 11.51 11.33 12.72
C ASP A 111 11.78 10.62 11.39
N GLU A 112 12.99 10.79 10.87
CA GLU A 112 13.40 10.31 9.54
C GLU A 112 13.14 8.81 9.37
N ALA A 113 13.66 7.99 10.29
CA ALA A 113 13.57 6.54 10.20
C ALA A 113 12.10 6.06 10.29
N ARG A 114 11.30 6.69 11.16
CA ARG A 114 9.88 6.38 11.27
C ARG A 114 9.12 6.77 10.00
N LEU A 115 9.37 7.96 9.46
CA LEU A 115 8.71 8.45 8.26
C LEU A 115 9.09 7.60 7.04
N ALA A 116 10.37 7.26 6.87
CA ALA A 116 10.84 6.36 5.82
C ALA A 116 10.12 5.00 5.92
N ALA A 117 10.03 4.42 7.12
CA ALA A 117 9.30 3.17 7.35
C ALA A 117 7.81 3.29 6.98
N ASP A 118 7.14 4.38 7.36
CA ASP A 118 5.73 4.63 7.02
C ASP A 118 5.52 4.86 5.51
N ILE A 119 6.46 5.50 4.82
CA ILE A 119 6.46 5.65 3.36
C ILE A 119 6.65 4.30 2.67
N LEU A 120 7.62 3.50 3.11
CA LEU A 120 7.78 2.13 2.60
C LEU A 120 6.51 1.30 2.86
N ARG A 121 5.80 1.52 3.98
CA ARG A 121 4.50 0.86 4.23
C ARG A 121 3.46 1.31 3.23
N ALA A 122 3.38 2.60 2.93
CA ALA A 122 2.47 3.13 1.92
C ALA A 122 2.80 2.61 0.50
N PHE A 123 4.08 2.46 0.17
CA PHE A 123 4.55 1.78 -1.05
C PHE A 123 4.43 0.25 -1.00
N ARG A 124 4.03 -0.32 0.14
CA ARG A 124 3.90 -1.77 0.37
C ARG A 124 5.24 -2.52 0.25
N LEU A 125 6.32 -1.83 0.60
CA LEU A 125 7.71 -2.29 0.65
C LEU A 125 8.20 -2.58 2.08
N SER A 126 7.44 -2.20 3.10
CA SER A 126 7.81 -2.29 4.52
C SER A 126 7.93 -3.68 5.12
N ARG A 127 7.43 -4.71 4.45
CA ARG A 127 7.50 -6.06 4.98
C ARG A 127 8.75 -6.72 4.41
N LYS A 128 9.71 -7.03 5.29
CA LYS A 128 10.84 -7.96 5.00
C LYS A 128 10.38 -9.25 4.30
N GLN A 129 9.10 -9.60 4.42
CA GLN A 129 8.47 -10.73 3.76
C GLN A 129 7.02 -10.37 3.38
N ARG A 130 6.72 -10.32 2.07
CA ARG A 130 5.36 -10.04 1.56
C ARG A 130 4.40 -11.14 1.99
N GLN A 131 3.16 -10.84 2.35
CA GLN A 131 2.22 -11.88 2.80
C GLN A 131 1.27 -12.28 1.66
N ALA A 132 1.18 -13.58 1.38
CA ALA A 132 0.26 -14.11 0.38
C ALA A 132 -0.74 -15.07 1.04
N PHE A 133 -2.02 -14.86 0.79
CA PHE A 133 -3.07 -15.79 1.19
C PHE A 133 -3.53 -16.60 -0.03
N ILE A 134 -3.51 -17.93 0.07
CA ILE A 134 -3.97 -18.83 -0.98
C ILE A 134 -5.30 -19.43 -0.54
N SER A 135 -6.38 -18.93 -1.15
CA SER A 135 -7.73 -19.45 -1.00
C SER A 135 -7.95 -20.59 -2.01
N TYR A 136 -8.30 -21.77 -1.51
CA TYR A 136 -8.44 -22.97 -2.34
C TYR A 136 -9.43 -23.96 -1.73
N ARG A 137 -10.05 -24.79 -2.57
CA ARG A 137 -10.89 -25.88 -2.13
C ARG A 137 -10.07 -27.15 -1.91
N ARG A 138 -9.99 -27.61 -0.66
CA ARG A 138 -9.17 -28.78 -0.26
C ARG A 138 -9.46 -30.04 -1.07
N THR A 139 -10.70 -30.26 -1.48
CA THR A 139 -11.11 -31.44 -2.26
C THR A 139 -10.76 -31.35 -3.75
N GLU A 140 -10.38 -30.17 -4.25
CA GLU A 140 -10.22 -29.92 -5.70
C GLU A 140 -8.80 -29.46 -6.04
N THR A 141 -8.26 -28.47 -5.32
CA THR A 141 -7.08 -27.72 -5.75
C THR A 141 -5.91 -27.77 -4.76
N ARG A 142 -5.97 -28.66 -3.75
CA ARG A 142 -4.94 -28.78 -2.69
C ARG A 142 -3.53 -28.98 -3.23
N ALA A 143 -3.34 -29.82 -4.23
CA ALA A 143 -2.02 -30.12 -4.76
C ALA A 143 -1.34 -28.85 -5.34
N VAL A 144 -2.08 -28.05 -6.09
CA VAL A 144 -1.59 -26.79 -6.66
C VAL A 144 -1.43 -25.72 -5.59
N ALA A 145 -2.34 -25.64 -4.63
CA ALA A 145 -2.19 -24.73 -3.49
C ALA A 145 -0.88 -24.96 -2.74
N VAL A 146 -0.54 -26.23 -2.47
CA VAL A 146 0.74 -26.60 -1.81
C VAL A 146 1.95 -26.23 -2.67
N GLN A 147 1.88 -26.42 -3.99
CA GLN A 147 2.95 -26.00 -4.90
C GLN A 147 3.14 -24.48 -4.89
N LEU A 148 2.05 -23.71 -5.00
CA LEU A 148 2.11 -22.25 -4.92
C LEU A 148 2.63 -21.76 -3.57
N PHE A 149 2.23 -22.41 -2.47
CA PHE A 149 2.77 -22.11 -1.15
C PHE A 149 4.29 -22.29 -1.11
N ALA A 150 4.80 -23.39 -1.67
CA ALA A 150 6.23 -23.67 -1.71
C ALA A 150 6.98 -22.62 -2.55
N GLU A 151 6.52 -22.35 -3.78
CA GLU A 151 7.14 -21.38 -4.68
C GLU A 151 7.13 -19.95 -4.12
N LEU A 152 6.00 -19.51 -3.58
CA LEU A 152 5.88 -18.20 -2.94
C LEU A 152 6.83 -18.08 -1.74
N SER A 153 6.90 -19.13 -0.91
CA SER A 153 7.81 -19.15 0.24
C SER A 153 9.28 -19.08 -0.17
N LEU A 154 9.65 -19.78 -1.24
CA LEU A 154 11.00 -19.70 -1.84
C LEU A 154 11.32 -18.31 -2.39
N HIS A 155 10.32 -17.54 -2.81
CA HIS A 155 10.47 -16.20 -3.36
C HIS A 155 10.18 -15.08 -2.35
N GLY A 156 10.33 -15.37 -1.05
CA GLY A 156 10.29 -14.34 -0.01
C GLY A 156 8.88 -13.87 0.37
N TYR A 157 7.84 -14.64 0.02
CA TYR A 157 6.52 -14.45 0.60
C TYR A 157 6.38 -15.27 1.88
N ARG A 158 5.63 -14.74 2.84
CA ARG A 158 5.03 -15.50 3.93
C ARG A 158 3.67 -15.96 3.42
N ALA A 159 3.65 -17.14 2.83
CA ALA A 159 2.43 -17.72 2.29
C ALA A 159 1.58 -18.35 3.40
N PHE A 160 0.27 -18.26 3.26
CA PHE A 160 -0.72 -18.92 4.12
C PHE A 160 -1.66 -19.72 3.23
N LEU A 161 -1.85 -21.00 3.56
CA LEU A 161 -2.87 -21.83 2.95
C LEU A 161 -4.16 -21.69 3.76
N ASP A 162 -5.29 -21.59 3.08
CA ASP A 162 -6.56 -21.74 3.76
C ASP A 162 -6.70 -23.17 4.33
N THR A 163 -6.65 -23.28 5.66
CA THR A 163 -6.91 -24.53 6.37
C THR A 163 -8.37 -24.66 6.81
N ALA A 164 -9.20 -23.64 6.56
CA ALA A 164 -10.61 -23.66 6.89
C ALA A 164 -11.33 -24.64 5.95
N SER A 165 -11.37 -25.91 6.36
CA SER A 165 -12.62 -26.65 6.23
C SER A 165 -13.64 -25.84 7.01
N VAL A 166 -14.46 -25.04 6.32
CA VAL A 166 -15.58 -24.32 6.95
C VAL A 166 -16.43 -25.38 7.63
N GLU A 167 -16.34 -25.43 8.96
CA GLU A 167 -17.30 -26.18 9.75
C GLU A 167 -18.68 -25.58 9.46
N SER A 168 -19.67 -26.45 9.29
CA SER A 168 -21.02 -26.06 8.93
C SER A 168 -21.56 -25.02 9.92
N GLY A 169 -21.73 -23.76 9.50
CA GLY A 169 -22.38 -22.71 10.30
C GLY A 169 -21.61 -21.41 10.53
N VAL A 170 -20.39 -21.24 9.99
CA VAL A 170 -19.66 -19.94 10.05
C VAL A 170 -19.70 -19.27 8.68
N ASP A 171 -19.94 -17.95 8.65
CA ASP A 171 -19.83 -17.15 7.43
C ASP A 171 -18.36 -17.13 6.97
N PHE A 172 -18.08 -17.88 5.90
CA PHE A 172 -16.76 -18.02 5.31
C PHE A 172 -16.16 -16.66 4.95
N GLN A 173 -16.99 -15.71 4.49
CA GLN A 173 -16.53 -14.39 4.05
C GLN A 173 -16.01 -13.58 5.24
N GLU A 174 -16.70 -13.58 6.37
CA GLU A 174 -16.30 -12.81 7.57
C GLU A 174 -14.96 -13.31 8.15
N ALA A 175 -14.78 -14.63 8.24
CA ALA A 175 -13.53 -15.23 8.68
C ALA A 175 -12.36 -14.96 7.71
N LEU A 176 -12.65 -14.88 6.41
CA LEU A 176 -11.68 -14.53 5.37
C LEU A 176 -11.23 -13.07 5.49
N TRP A 177 -12.16 -12.14 5.70
CA TRP A 177 -11.86 -10.71 5.84
C TRP A 177 -10.93 -10.40 7.01
N GLY A 178 -11.12 -11.05 8.16
CA GLY A 178 -10.23 -10.90 9.32
C GLY A 178 -8.77 -11.28 9.02
N ARG A 179 -8.56 -12.21 8.07
CA ARG A 179 -7.22 -12.60 7.60
C ARG A 179 -6.70 -11.72 6.47
N MET A 180 -7.59 -11.16 5.65
CA MET A 180 -7.23 -10.33 4.51
C MET A 180 -6.71 -8.95 4.89
N ALA A 181 -7.04 -8.43 6.08
CA ALA A 181 -6.57 -7.13 6.55
C ALA A 181 -5.03 -7.02 6.58
N ASP A 182 -4.34 -8.16 6.77
CA ASP A 182 -2.89 -8.20 6.94
C ASP A 182 -2.14 -8.78 5.73
N VAL A 183 -2.79 -9.19 4.65
CA VAL A 183 -2.10 -9.82 3.50
C VAL A 183 -1.91 -8.85 2.33
N ASP A 184 -0.84 -9.04 1.56
CA ASP A 184 -0.51 -8.18 0.42
C ASP A 184 -1.15 -8.68 -0.88
N LEU A 185 -1.23 -10.01 -1.01
CA LEU A 185 -1.73 -10.73 -2.18
C LEU A 185 -2.72 -11.81 -1.75
N LEU A 186 -3.91 -11.77 -2.33
CA LEU A 186 -4.88 -12.86 -2.30
C LEU A 186 -4.79 -13.63 -3.61
N ILE A 187 -4.46 -14.91 -3.54
CA ILE A 187 -4.53 -15.85 -4.67
C ILE A 187 -5.76 -16.72 -4.48
N PHE A 188 -6.68 -16.66 -5.43
CA PHE A 188 -7.88 -17.46 -5.43
C PHE A 188 -7.78 -18.57 -6.49
N LEU A 189 -7.78 -19.84 -6.05
CA LEU A 189 -7.83 -21.01 -6.94
C LEU A 189 -9.28 -21.33 -7.28
N ASP A 190 -9.70 -20.83 -8.43
CA ASP A 190 -11.08 -20.90 -8.90
C ASP A 190 -11.32 -22.19 -9.68
N SER A 191 -11.63 -23.25 -8.94
CA SER A 191 -12.14 -24.51 -9.48
C SER A 191 -13.67 -24.53 -9.52
N PRO A 192 -14.31 -25.44 -10.28
CA PRO A 192 -15.75 -25.40 -10.53
C PRO A 192 -16.68 -25.27 -9.32
N ASN A 193 -16.25 -25.71 -8.14
CA ASN A 193 -17.01 -25.52 -6.91
C ASN A 193 -16.21 -24.79 -5.82
N ALA A 194 -15.11 -24.11 -6.15
CA ALA A 194 -14.28 -23.41 -5.17
C ALA A 194 -15.05 -22.30 -4.46
N LEU A 195 -15.92 -21.58 -5.18
CA LEU A 195 -16.82 -20.59 -4.64
C LEU A 195 -18.16 -20.66 -5.35
N THR A 196 -19.20 -21.10 -4.65
CA THR A 196 -20.58 -20.83 -5.07
C THR A 196 -20.98 -19.40 -4.69
N SER A 197 -20.26 -18.42 -5.22
CA SER A 197 -20.68 -17.03 -5.39
C SER A 197 -19.47 -16.26 -5.92
N ARG A 198 -19.59 -15.80 -7.16
CA ARG A 198 -18.75 -14.77 -7.75
C ARG A 198 -18.43 -13.72 -6.69
N TRP A 199 -17.14 -13.49 -6.40
CA TRP A 199 -16.72 -12.32 -5.63
C TRP A 199 -17.43 -11.11 -6.20
N VAL A 200 -18.32 -10.51 -5.41
CA VAL A 200 -19.18 -9.44 -5.89
C VAL A 200 -18.31 -8.21 -6.11
N TYR A 201 -18.74 -7.32 -6.99
CA TYR A 201 -18.05 -6.06 -7.25
C TYR A 201 -17.68 -5.32 -5.95
N GLU A 202 -18.54 -5.36 -4.94
CA GLU A 202 -18.30 -4.76 -3.63
C GLU A 202 -17.11 -5.38 -2.89
N GLU A 203 -16.92 -6.70 -2.99
CA GLU A 203 -15.81 -7.39 -2.35
C GLU A 203 -14.49 -7.11 -3.07
N LEU A 204 -14.50 -7.03 -4.41
CA LEU A 204 -13.35 -6.61 -5.21
C LEU A 204 -13.00 -5.13 -4.96
N ALA A 205 -14.00 -4.26 -4.90
CA ALA A 205 -13.80 -2.84 -4.57
C ALA A 205 -13.26 -2.68 -3.14
N ARG A 206 -13.75 -3.47 -2.19
CA ARG A 206 -13.24 -3.47 -0.81
C ARG A 206 -11.79 -3.97 -0.74
N ALA A 207 -11.44 -5.03 -1.48
CA ALA A 207 -10.06 -5.50 -1.60
C ALA A 207 -9.17 -4.40 -2.21
N HIS A 208 -9.62 -3.75 -3.28
CA HIS A 208 -8.91 -2.63 -3.90
C HIS A 208 -8.69 -1.45 -2.94
N ASN A 209 -9.71 -1.06 -2.17
CA ASN A 209 -9.62 0.01 -1.18
C ASN A 209 -8.67 -0.33 -0.02
N LEU A 210 -8.53 -1.62 0.32
CA LEU A 210 -7.53 -2.11 1.28
C LEU A 210 -6.13 -2.25 0.66
N GLY A 211 -5.99 -1.90 -0.62
CA GLY A 211 -4.78 -2.08 -1.41
C GLY A 211 -4.46 -3.54 -1.71
N LEU A 212 -5.33 -4.50 -1.39
CA LEU A 212 -5.06 -5.93 -1.56
C LEU A 212 -4.97 -6.29 -3.05
N GLY A 213 -3.84 -6.88 -3.46
CA GLY A 213 -3.72 -7.45 -4.80
C GLY A 213 -4.53 -8.73 -4.88
N VAL A 214 -5.41 -8.87 -5.88
CA VAL A 214 -6.21 -10.08 -6.08
C VAL A 214 -5.78 -10.76 -7.37
N LEU A 215 -5.35 -12.02 -7.28
CA LEU A 215 -5.02 -12.88 -8.41
C LEU A 215 -5.98 -14.07 -8.45
N GLN A 216 -6.81 -14.14 -9.48
CA GLN A 216 -7.69 -15.29 -9.72
C GLN A 216 -7.03 -16.25 -10.71
N LEU A 217 -6.83 -17.50 -10.28
CA LEU A 217 -6.34 -18.58 -11.12
C LEU A 217 -7.52 -19.48 -11.50
N VAL A 218 -8.02 -19.29 -12.71
CA VAL A 218 -9.17 -20.01 -13.25
C VAL A 218 -8.75 -21.40 -13.73
N TRP A 219 -9.42 -22.43 -13.25
CA TRP A 219 -9.12 -23.80 -13.62
C TRP A 219 -9.42 -24.07 -15.10
N PRO A 220 -8.66 -24.94 -15.77
CA PRO A 220 -8.98 -25.34 -17.14
C PRO A 220 -10.41 -25.90 -17.23
N ASN A 221 -11.19 -25.39 -18.18
CA ASN A 221 -12.61 -25.74 -18.40
C ASN A 221 -13.57 -25.23 -17.31
N HIS A 222 -13.14 -24.25 -16.50
CA HIS A 222 -13.99 -23.42 -15.66
C HIS A 222 -14.01 -22.00 -16.24
N SER A 223 -15.20 -21.41 -16.39
CA SER A 223 -15.41 -20.07 -16.98
C SER A 223 -16.59 -19.39 -16.33
#